data_AF-A0A5J4TMN0-F1
#
_entry.id   AF-A0A5J4TMN0-F1
#
_cell.length_a   1.000
_cell.length_b   1.000
_cell.length_c   1.000
_cell.angle_alpha   90.00
_cell.angle_beta   90.00
_cell.angle_gamma   90.00
#
_symmetry.space_group_name_H-M   'P 1'
#
loop_
_entity.id
_entity.type
_entity.pdbx_description
1 polymer ?
#
loop_
_entity_poly.entity_id
_entity_poly.type
_entity_poly.pdbx_seq_one_letter_code
_entity_poly.pdbx_strand_id
1 'polypeptide(L)'
;MKYDDENIPFDKCVKVLGQNSSRFDIALLWDALECELWTMGVPIGDLNNTKSITVTNKKSHMKLQFIDAENLFGPMTLKACVKDYGDKTEHKDVFPYEIINSKNWNEVLMKTDPFEYEDFKSQLKGGYSITKDEYDQYLIDFKRFTNRLEYLKYYNINDTEIMVKSLMNLIDTFEQFNIDVLHYISIASCAYATKHYSTYFPSKFILESDKQTYYSDIDIKADYSNPNPNAKPFVLTAGYWKNKCYHYKQQDYKAGRETEKNVTADDYDYYKRLFETSVCSICKAKFTYDNPSSLDRQDNELPHTKDNCLPACVSCNIEHANRDPKIASLRIKMRLYAIKHNLTMTISDERIYKLLRECITSGLAAVFHRENIAGKTHINELTYDEYSNKSIPQFIFISQK
;
A
#
# COMPACT_ATOMS: atom_id res chain seq x y z
N MET A 1 -0.45 16.36 -14.65
CA MET A 1 -1.27 15.65 -15.65
C MET A 1 -2.74 15.98 -15.42
N LYS A 2 -3.44 16.51 -16.42
CA LYS A 2 -4.91 16.46 -16.50
C LYS A 2 -5.25 15.23 -17.34
N TYR A 3 -6.22 14.43 -16.92
CA TYR A 3 -6.78 13.38 -17.78
C TYR A 3 -7.56 14.05 -18.92
N ASP A 4 -7.63 13.39 -20.08
CA ASP A 4 -8.37 13.88 -21.26
C ASP A 4 -9.91 13.85 -21.08
N ASP A 5 -10.39 13.13 -20.06
CA ASP A 5 -11.81 13.05 -19.71
C ASP A 5 -12.12 13.90 -18.47
N GLU A 6 -12.86 14.99 -18.68
CA GLU A 6 -13.26 15.95 -17.64
C GLU A 6 -14.30 15.38 -16.66
N ASN A 7 -14.91 14.22 -16.95
CA ASN A 7 -15.88 13.55 -16.08
C ASN A 7 -15.24 12.57 -15.10
N ILE A 8 -13.94 12.25 -15.25
CA ILE A 8 -13.22 11.49 -14.24
C ILE A 8 -13.04 12.42 -13.04
N PRO A 9 -13.66 12.15 -11.88
CA PRO A 9 -13.47 12.97 -10.70
C PRO A 9 -11.98 12.97 -10.41
N PHE A 10 -11.36 14.14 -10.50
CA PHE A 10 -9.96 14.30 -10.13
C PHE A 10 -9.90 14.09 -8.62
N ASP A 11 -9.68 12.85 -8.18
CA ASP A 11 -9.54 12.48 -6.77
C ASP A 11 -8.23 13.06 -6.25
N LYS A 12 -8.27 14.36 -5.96
CA LYS A 12 -7.13 15.21 -5.64
C LYS A 12 -6.71 14.94 -4.21
N CYS A 13 -6.01 13.84 -4.02
CA CYS A 13 -5.35 13.50 -2.77
C CYS A 13 -3.97 14.16 -2.74
N VAL A 14 -3.83 15.25 -2.00
CA VAL A 14 -2.54 15.91 -1.77
C VAL A 14 -1.80 15.18 -0.65
N LYS A 15 -0.56 14.78 -0.90
CA LYS A 15 0.29 14.16 0.13
C LYS A 15 0.95 15.24 0.97
N VAL A 16 0.86 15.12 2.29
CA VAL A 16 1.52 16.00 3.26
C VAL A 16 2.52 15.16 4.02
N LEU A 17 3.80 15.49 3.90
CA LEU A 17 4.87 14.73 4.54
C LEU A 17 5.47 15.52 5.68
N GLY A 18 5.70 14.86 6.81
CA GLY A 18 6.45 15.40 7.94
C GLY A 18 7.37 14.35 8.53
N GLN A 19 8.55 14.77 8.99
CA GLN A 19 9.54 13.89 9.61
C GLN A 19 9.08 13.53 11.03
N ASN A 20 8.91 12.24 11.32
CA ASN A 20 8.43 11.76 12.63
C ASN A 20 7.04 12.34 12.99
N SER A 21 6.24 12.64 11.97
CA SER A 21 4.96 13.32 12.10
C SER A 21 3.87 12.42 12.68
N SER A 22 4.03 11.10 12.58
CA SER A 22 3.05 10.13 13.06
C SER A 22 2.79 10.23 14.56
N ARG A 23 3.83 10.53 15.32
CA ARG A 23 3.78 10.59 16.79
C ARG A 23 3.48 11.97 17.33
N PHE A 24 4.02 13.00 16.68
CA PHE A 24 3.96 14.36 17.20
C PHE A 24 2.90 15.19 16.49
N ASP A 25 3.05 15.37 15.18
CA ASP A 25 2.21 16.31 14.42
C ASP A 25 0.76 15.84 14.34
N ILE A 26 0.53 14.56 14.03
CA ILE A 26 -0.84 14.01 13.94
C ILE A 26 -1.54 14.06 15.30
N ALA A 27 -0.83 13.78 16.39
CA ALA A 27 -1.39 13.85 17.73
C ALA A 27 -1.78 15.30 18.11
N LEU A 28 -0.95 16.28 17.75
CA LEU A 28 -1.22 17.70 17.99
C LEU A 28 -2.36 18.23 17.11
N LEU A 29 -2.45 17.75 15.87
CA LEU A 29 -3.42 18.22 14.88
C LEU A 29 -4.74 17.45 14.92
N TRP A 30 -4.87 16.41 15.74
CA TRP A 30 -6.02 15.49 15.73
C TRP A 30 -7.36 16.22 15.76
N ASP A 31 -7.57 17.10 16.75
CA ASP A 31 -8.81 17.86 16.90
C ASP A 31 -9.02 18.88 15.77
N ALA A 32 -7.94 19.39 15.17
CA ALA A 32 -8.02 20.28 14.01
C ALA A 32 -8.38 19.53 12.72
N LEU A 33 -8.01 18.24 12.63
CA LEU A 33 -8.25 17.36 11.49
C LEU A 33 -9.62 16.67 11.53
N GLU A 34 -10.24 16.54 12.71
CA GLU A 34 -11.63 16.12 12.90
C GLU A 34 -12.47 17.29 13.43
N CYS A 35 -12.95 18.13 12.53
CA CYS A 35 -13.67 19.36 12.89
C CYS A 35 -14.84 19.66 11.94
N GLU A 36 -15.48 20.82 12.05
CA GLU A 36 -16.62 21.19 11.20
C GLU A 36 -16.33 21.14 9.69
N LEU A 37 -15.07 21.31 9.29
CA LEU A 37 -14.65 21.36 7.88
C LEU A 37 -14.06 20.05 7.35
N TRP A 38 -13.50 19.23 8.23
CA TRP A 38 -12.71 18.04 7.87
C TRP A 38 -13.28 16.79 8.56
N THR A 39 -13.23 15.67 7.84
CA THR A 39 -13.49 14.34 8.40
C THR A 39 -12.26 13.48 8.20
N MET A 40 -11.83 12.85 9.27
CA MET A 40 -10.70 11.97 9.32
C MET A 40 -11.13 10.54 8.97
N GLY A 41 -10.37 9.93 8.07
CA GLY A 41 -10.50 8.52 7.72
C GLY A 41 -9.83 7.62 8.75
N VAL A 42 -9.97 6.31 8.56
CA VAL A 42 -9.30 5.31 9.39
C VAL A 42 -7.78 5.42 9.17
N PRO A 43 -6.97 5.62 10.23
CA PRO A 43 -5.52 5.62 10.11
C PRO A 43 -4.98 4.28 9.59
N ILE A 44 -3.94 4.33 8.77
CA ILE A 44 -3.18 3.15 8.35
C ILE A 44 -2.06 2.94 9.36
N GLY A 45 -2.03 1.80 10.03
CA GLY A 45 -1.05 1.47 11.08
C GLY A 45 -1.72 1.29 12.43
N ASP A 46 -0.94 1.45 13.50
CA ASP A 46 -1.46 1.45 14.88
C ASP A 46 -1.37 2.85 15.50
N LEU A 47 -1.98 3.02 16.67
CA LEU A 47 -2.03 4.30 17.40
C LEU A 47 -0.64 4.86 17.75
N ASN A 48 0.38 4.01 17.88
CA ASN A 48 1.74 4.41 18.24
C ASN A 48 2.65 4.63 17.03
N ASN A 49 2.29 4.05 15.87
CA ASN A 49 3.03 4.08 14.61
C ASN A 49 2.05 4.24 13.44
N THR A 50 1.32 5.36 13.41
CA THR A 50 0.42 5.68 12.31
C THR A 50 1.22 5.99 11.06
N LYS A 51 1.15 5.12 10.04
CA LYS A 51 1.89 5.30 8.78
C LYS A 51 1.31 6.42 7.94
N SER A 52 -0.02 6.52 7.93
CA SER A 52 -0.72 7.55 7.19
C SER A 52 -2.13 7.77 7.73
N ILE A 53 -2.60 9.01 7.61
CA ILE A 53 -3.98 9.37 7.86
C ILE A 53 -4.50 10.24 6.72
N THR A 54 -5.71 9.94 6.25
CA THR A 54 -6.36 10.72 5.19
C THR A 54 -7.50 11.51 5.79
N VAL A 55 -7.50 12.82 5.57
CA VAL A 55 -8.62 13.71 5.92
C VAL A 55 -9.29 14.20 4.67
N THR A 56 -10.61 14.34 4.73
CA THR A 56 -11.44 14.76 3.61
C THR A 56 -12.19 16.02 3.98
N ASN A 57 -12.11 17.05 3.14
CA ASN A 57 -12.89 18.25 3.31
C ASN A 57 -14.37 17.94 3.05
N LYS A 58 -15.25 18.25 4.00
CA LYS A 58 -16.67 17.89 3.95
C LYS A 58 -17.44 18.53 2.79
N LYS A 59 -16.98 19.69 2.28
CA LYS A 59 -17.65 20.45 1.22
C LYS A 59 -17.03 20.22 -0.16
N SER A 60 -15.71 20.30 -0.26
CA SER A 60 -15.01 20.17 -1.55
C SER A 60 -14.66 18.73 -1.90
N HIS A 61 -14.75 17.80 -0.95
CA HIS A 61 -14.26 16.43 -1.07
C HIS A 61 -12.75 16.31 -1.36
N MET A 62 -11.99 17.40 -1.22
CA MET A 62 -10.53 17.37 -1.33
C MET A 62 -9.93 16.51 -0.22
N LYS A 63 -8.93 15.70 -0.56
CA LYS A 63 -8.27 14.81 0.39
C LYS A 63 -6.85 15.30 0.68
N LEU A 64 -6.48 15.34 1.95
CA LEU A 64 -5.09 15.47 2.38
C LEU A 64 -4.68 14.14 3.02
N GLN A 65 -3.61 13.54 2.53
CA GLN A 65 -3.04 12.34 3.13
C GLN A 65 -1.72 12.70 3.80
N PHE A 66 -1.75 12.72 5.13
CA PHE A 66 -0.56 12.87 5.94
C PHE A 66 0.21 11.55 5.97
N ILE A 67 1.52 11.62 5.73
CA ILE A 67 2.42 10.47 5.67
C ILE A 67 3.66 10.82 6.49
N ASP A 68 4.06 9.92 7.38
CA ASP A 68 5.34 10.08 8.06
C ASP A 68 6.49 9.73 7.12
N ALA A 69 7.40 10.68 6.91
CA ALA A 69 8.57 10.51 6.07
C ALA A 69 9.51 9.41 6.58
N GLU A 70 9.49 9.09 7.89
CA GLU A 70 10.25 7.95 8.44
C GLU A 70 9.79 6.61 7.85
N ASN A 71 8.56 6.50 7.33
CA ASN A 71 8.16 5.30 6.60
C ASN A 71 8.96 5.11 5.30
N LEU A 72 9.40 6.22 4.68
CA LEU A 72 10.10 6.25 3.39
C LEU A 72 11.62 6.15 3.55
N PHE A 73 12.18 6.67 4.63
CA PHE A 73 13.63 6.62 4.85
C PHE A 73 14.04 5.54 5.86
N GLY A 74 13.10 5.06 6.68
CA GLY A 74 13.36 4.28 7.88
C GLY A 74 13.46 5.16 9.13
N PRO A 75 13.49 4.56 10.34
CA PRO A 75 13.60 5.28 11.60
C PRO A 75 15.01 5.87 11.74
N MET A 76 15.19 7.12 11.30
CA MET A 76 16.46 7.83 11.33
C MET A 76 16.26 9.34 11.55
N THR A 77 17.28 9.99 12.09
CA THR A 77 17.28 11.46 12.21
C THR A 77 17.34 12.11 10.84
N LEU A 78 16.79 13.32 10.70
CA LEU A 78 16.90 14.09 9.45
C LEU A 78 18.37 14.30 9.03
N LYS A 79 19.30 14.49 9.98
CA LYS A 79 20.75 14.59 9.71
C LYS A 79 21.30 13.34 9.04
N ALA A 80 20.88 12.15 9.47
CA ALA A 80 21.25 10.88 8.85
C ALA A 80 20.59 10.72 7.47
N CYS A 81 19.31 11.09 7.35
CA CYS A 81 18.59 11.07 6.07
C CYS A 81 19.28 11.92 5.00
N VAL A 82 19.67 13.15 5.34
CA VAL A 82 20.40 14.05 4.41
C VAL A 82 21.76 13.47 4.03
N LYS A 83 22.47 12.84 4.97
CA LYS A 83 23.74 12.18 4.68
C LYS A 83 23.59 11.01 3.71
N ASP A 84 22.53 10.21 3.87
CA ASP A 84 22.36 8.95 3.14
C ASP A 84 21.63 9.16 1.80
N TYR A 85 20.70 10.12 1.72
CA TYR A 85 19.82 10.36 0.58
C TYR A 85 19.89 11.78 0.00
N GLY A 86 20.46 12.75 0.72
CA GLY A 86 20.58 14.15 0.29
C GLY A 86 21.84 14.47 -0.49
N ASP A 87 22.03 15.76 -0.80
CA ASP A 87 23.29 16.26 -1.36
C ASP A 87 24.35 16.36 -0.26
N LYS A 88 25.59 15.94 -0.54
CA LYS A 88 26.71 15.98 0.41
C LYS A 88 27.11 17.40 0.83
N THR A 89 26.69 18.41 0.08
CA THR A 89 26.92 19.83 0.38
C THR A 89 25.92 20.39 1.39
N GLU A 90 24.81 19.69 1.63
CA GLU A 90 23.76 20.10 2.55
C GLU A 90 23.99 19.57 3.95
N HIS A 91 23.50 20.32 4.94
CA HIS A 91 23.59 19.93 6.33
C HIS A 91 22.37 20.40 7.11
N LYS A 92 22.05 19.63 8.15
CA LYS A 92 21.07 20.01 9.16
C LYS A 92 21.74 20.96 10.15
N ASP A 93 21.15 22.13 10.33
CA ASP A 93 21.55 23.12 11.34
C ASP A 93 21.18 22.66 12.77
N VAL A 94 21.48 23.49 13.77
CA VAL A 94 21.19 23.24 15.19
C VAL A 94 20.24 24.28 15.79
N PHE A 95 19.31 23.87 16.64
CA PHE A 95 18.42 24.78 17.36
C PHE A 95 18.13 24.30 18.79
N PRO A 96 18.15 25.18 19.81
CA PRO A 96 17.88 24.81 21.21
C PRO A 96 16.37 24.78 21.48
N TYR A 97 15.69 23.66 21.23
CA TYR A 97 14.22 23.59 21.32
C TYR A 97 13.65 23.82 22.73
N GLU A 98 14.40 23.49 23.78
CA GLU A 98 13.92 23.51 25.17
C GLU A 98 13.89 24.92 25.79
N ILE A 99 14.49 25.93 25.14
CA ILE A 99 14.60 27.29 25.69
C ILE A 99 13.33 28.13 25.48
N ILE A 100 12.49 27.75 24.51
CA ILE A 100 11.25 28.46 24.17
C ILE A 100 10.02 27.66 24.59
N ASN A 101 9.00 28.37 25.06
CA ASN A 101 7.68 27.83 25.38
C ASN A 101 6.60 28.91 25.16
N SER A 102 5.34 28.54 25.37
CA SER A 102 4.18 29.41 25.15
C SER A 102 4.19 30.72 25.96
N LYS A 103 4.99 30.81 27.03
CA LYS A 103 5.05 31.98 27.91
C LYS A 103 6.23 32.92 27.60
N ASN A 104 7.35 32.40 27.12
CA ASN A 104 8.61 33.17 26.98
C ASN A 104 9.08 33.35 25.53
N TRP A 105 8.41 32.76 24.53
CA TRP A 105 8.89 32.74 23.14
C TRP A 105 9.27 34.12 22.61
N ASN A 106 8.46 35.16 22.88
CA ASN A 106 8.70 36.50 22.34
C ASN A 106 9.94 37.14 22.97
N GLU A 107 10.12 37.02 24.28
CA GLU A 107 11.29 37.54 24.97
C GLU A 107 12.58 36.85 24.51
N VAL A 108 12.53 35.54 24.30
CA VAL A 108 13.70 34.76 23.89
C VAL A 108 14.03 34.97 22.41
N LEU A 109 13.03 34.96 21.52
CA LEU A 109 13.27 34.99 20.07
C LEU A 109 13.55 36.40 19.52
N MET A 110 13.17 37.46 20.23
CA MET A 110 13.45 38.84 19.80
C MET A 110 14.86 39.33 20.18
N LYS A 111 15.64 38.54 20.93
CA LYS A 111 17.04 38.84 21.26
C LYS A 111 17.93 38.84 20.01
N THR A 112 18.86 39.79 19.97
CA THR A 112 19.82 40.00 18.88
C THR A 112 21.15 39.28 19.12
N ASP A 113 21.44 38.91 20.36
CA ASP A 113 22.56 38.06 20.73
C ASP A 113 22.29 36.58 20.38
N PRO A 114 23.32 35.80 20.02
CA PRO A 114 23.17 34.36 19.76
C PRO A 114 22.75 33.59 21.02
N PHE A 115 22.28 32.37 20.83
CA PHE A 115 22.10 31.41 21.93
C PHE A 115 23.46 31.03 22.53
N GLU A 116 23.48 30.81 23.84
CA GLU A 116 24.67 30.34 24.55
C GLU A 116 24.88 28.84 24.31
N TYR A 117 26.11 28.35 24.46
CA TYR A 117 26.41 26.93 24.26
C TYR A 117 25.57 25.99 25.14
N GLU A 118 25.32 26.40 26.39
CA GLU A 118 24.56 25.60 27.35
C GLU A 118 23.06 25.56 27.02
N ASP A 119 22.56 26.49 26.20
CA ASP A 119 21.17 26.50 25.74
C ASP A 119 20.86 25.28 24.86
N PHE A 120 21.87 24.67 24.23
CA PHE A 120 21.73 23.50 23.36
C PHE A 120 21.68 22.16 24.11
N LYS A 121 21.84 22.18 25.43
CA LYS A 121 21.78 20.98 26.26
C LYS A 121 20.34 20.50 26.41
N SER A 122 20.05 19.34 25.84
CA SER A 122 18.70 18.78 25.82
C SER A 122 18.48 17.82 26.99
N GLN A 123 17.55 18.14 27.90
CA GLN A 123 17.11 17.21 28.94
C GLN A 123 16.33 16.04 28.34
N LEU A 124 15.59 16.29 27.25
CA LEU A 124 14.82 15.27 26.53
C LEU A 124 15.71 14.20 25.90
N LYS A 125 16.96 14.54 25.58
CA LYS A 125 17.96 13.61 25.03
C LYS A 125 19.01 13.20 26.07
N GLY A 126 18.62 13.13 27.34
CA GLY A 126 19.50 12.64 28.41
C GLY A 126 20.71 13.53 28.69
N GLY A 127 20.59 14.84 28.48
CA GLY A 127 21.67 15.80 28.66
C GLY A 127 22.61 15.93 27.47
N TYR A 128 22.29 15.32 26.32
CA TYR A 128 23.04 15.51 25.07
C TYR A 128 23.08 16.99 24.68
N SER A 129 24.26 17.47 24.27
CA SER A 129 24.46 18.78 23.67
C SER A 129 25.18 18.62 22.33
N ILE A 130 25.12 19.66 21.51
CA ILE A 130 25.82 19.74 20.23
C ILE A 130 27.34 19.76 20.44
N THR A 131 28.11 19.48 19.39
CA THR A 131 29.58 19.56 19.46
C THR A 131 30.05 21.02 19.45
N LYS A 132 31.31 21.23 19.84
CA LYS A 132 31.94 22.55 19.77
C LYS A 132 31.97 23.10 18.34
N ASP A 133 32.30 22.24 17.36
CA ASP A 133 32.33 22.60 15.94
C ASP A 133 30.94 22.99 15.43
N GLU A 134 29.88 22.27 15.83
CA GLU A 134 28.49 22.60 15.48
C GLU A 134 28.08 23.96 16.06
N TYR A 135 28.49 24.27 17.29
CA TYR A 135 28.21 25.56 17.90
C TYR A 135 28.98 26.71 17.24
N ASP A 136 30.25 26.49 16.91
CA ASP A 136 31.07 27.51 16.24
C ASP A 136 30.51 27.79 14.83
N GLN A 137 30.01 26.77 14.13
CA GLN A 137 29.29 26.93 12.87
C GLN A 137 27.98 27.72 13.06
N TYR A 138 27.19 27.38 14.08
CA TYR A 138 25.99 28.15 14.45
C TYR A 138 26.29 29.64 14.66
N LEU A 139 27.37 29.99 15.37
CA LEU A 139 27.77 31.38 15.58
C LEU A 139 28.16 32.10 14.28
N ILE A 140 28.74 31.39 13.31
CA ILE A 140 29.06 31.94 11.99
C ILE A 140 27.77 32.23 11.23
N ASP A 141 26.82 31.29 11.22
CA ASP A 141 25.58 31.42 10.48
C ASP A 141 24.62 32.43 11.10
N PHE A 142 24.57 32.50 12.44
CA PHE A 142 23.73 33.45 13.16
C PHE A 142 24.01 34.91 12.78
N LYS A 143 25.25 35.25 12.41
CA LYS A 143 25.64 36.61 11.95
C LYS A 143 24.86 37.10 10.72
N ARG A 144 24.23 36.19 9.97
CA ARG A 144 23.41 36.52 8.80
C ARG A 144 22.01 37.00 9.18
N PHE A 145 21.63 36.86 10.45
CA PHE A 145 20.29 37.14 10.95
C PHE A 145 20.29 38.24 12.00
N THR A 146 19.22 39.03 12.05
CA THR A 146 19.11 40.17 12.97
C THR A 146 18.74 39.72 14.39
N ASN A 147 18.03 38.62 14.54
CA ASN A 147 17.58 38.08 15.82
C ASN A 147 17.34 36.56 15.73
N ARG A 148 17.08 35.94 16.87
CA ARG A 148 16.82 34.51 16.99
C ARG A 148 15.55 34.05 16.27
N LEU A 149 14.55 34.90 16.07
CA LEU A 149 13.34 34.60 15.31
C LEU A 149 13.64 34.40 13.81
N GLU A 150 14.42 35.28 13.21
CA GLU A 150 14.83 35.15 11.80
C GLU A 150 15.68 33.89 11.60
N TYR A 151 16.56 33.57 12.55
CA TYR A 151 17.29 32.30 12.55
C TYR A 151 16.35 31.09 12.63
N LEU A 152 15.33 31.10 13.52
CA LEU A 152 14.36 30.02 13.64
C LEU A 152 13.54 29.82 12.34
N LYS A 153 13.14 30.89 11.67
CA LYS A 153 12.44 30.79 10.37
C LYS A 153 13.33 30.13 9.33
N TYR A 154 14.56 30.59 9.21
CA TYR A 154 15.55 29.98 8.31
C TYR A 154 15.77 28.51 8.65
N TYR A 155 15.96 28.18 9.92
CA TYR A 155 16.16 26.83 10.43
C TYR A 155 15.03 25.88 9.99
N ASN A 156 13.77 26.28 10.22
CA ASN A 156 12.60 25.47 9.85
C ASN A 156 12.45 25.31 8.34
N ILE A 157 12.79 26.34 7.56
CA ILE A 157 12.80 26.28 6.10
C ILE A 157 13.89 25.32 5.62
N ASN A 158 15.13 25.44 6.13
CA ASN A 158 16.23 24.57 5.77
C ASN A 158 15.91 23.10 6.07
N ASP A 159 15.38 22.80 7.26
CA ASP A 159 14.93 21.45 7.64
C ASP A 159 13.92 20.86 6.64
N THR A 160 13.00 21.69 6.13
CA THR A 160 12.03 21.25 5.13
C THR A 160 12.68 21.06 3.77
N GLU A 161 13.52 21.99 3.33
CA GLU A 161 14.18 21.95 2.01
C GLU A 161 15.10 20.73 1.86
N ILE A 162 15.95 20.45 2.86
CA ILE A 162 16.85 19.30 2.83
C ILE A 162 16.07 17.98 2.86
N MET A 163 14.97 17.90 3.60
CA MET A 163 14.08 16.73 3.61
C MET A 163 13.43 16.52 2.23
N VAL A 164 12.93 17.58 1.59
CA VAL A 164 12.31 17.53 0.26
C VAL A 164 13.33 17.06 -0.78
N LYS A 165 14.56 17.55 -0.73
CA LYS A 165 15.62 17.12 -1.66
C LYS A 165 15.97 15.64 -1.48
N SER A 166 16.14 15.17 -0.24
CA SER A 166 16.31 13.74 0.05
C SER A 166 15.14 12.89 -0.47
N LEU A 167 13.91 13.40 -0.37
CA LEU A 167 12.72 12.73 -0.89
C LEU A 167 12.71 12.68 -2.42
N MET A 168 13.08 13.76 -3.10
CA MET A 168 13.20 13.79 -4.56
C MET A 168 14.22 12.77 -5.06
N ASN A 169 15.40 12.71 -4.44
CA ASN A 169 16.41 11.71 -4.78
C ASN A 169 15.91 10.27 -4.59
N LEU A 170 15.12 10.02 -3.55
CA LEU A 170 14.47 8.72 -3.32
C LEU A 170 13.44 8.42 -4.42
N ILE A 171 12.60 9.38 -4.79
CA ILE A 171 11.62 9.26 -5.87
C ILE A 171 12.34 8.92 -7.18
N ASP A 172 13.36 9.67 -7.56
CA ASP A 172 14.13 9.47 -8.79
C ASP A 172 14.77 8.06 -8.83
N THR A 173 15.26 7.59 -7.66
CA THR A 173 15.82 6.24 -7.52
C THR A 173 14.81 5.14 -7.78
N PHE A 174 13.53 5.33 -7.43
CA PHE A 174 12.47 4.34 -7.67
C PHE A 174 11.75 4.55 -9.00
N GLU A 175 11.81 5.76 -9.58
CA GLU A 175 11.24 6.09 -10.88
C GLU A 175 11.86 5.24 -12.00
N GLN A 176 13.16 4.91 -11.92
CA GLN A 176 13.82 4.00 -12.86
C GLN A 176 13.15 2.61 -12.93
N PHE A 177 12.41 2.23 -11.89
CA PHE A 177 11.64 0.98 -11.80
C PHE A 177 10.13 1.17 -11.99
N ASN A 178 9.68 2.36 -12.41
CA ASN A 178 8.27 2.75 -12.51
C ASN A 178 7.50 2.60 -11.19
N ILE A 179 8.15 2.87 -10.06
CA ILE A 179 7.55 2.77 -8.73
C ILE A 179 7.27 4.17 -8.18
N ASP A 180 5.99 4.46 -7.94
CA ASP A 180 5.56 5.68 -7.28
C ASP A 180 5.72 5.56 -5.74
N VAL A 181 6.78 6.16 -5.22
CA VAL A 181 7.11 6.15 -3.79
C VAL A 181 5.98 6.73 -2.93
N LEU A 182 5.30 7.77 -3.41
CA LEU A 182 4.22 8.44 -2.67
C LEU A 182 2.92 7.64 -2.69
N HIS A 183 2.72 6.77 -3.68
CA HIS A 183 1.63 5.80 -3.67
C HIS A 183 1.87 4.69 -2.64
N TYR A 184 3.09 4.17 -2.58
CA TYR A 184 3.43 3.05 -1.71
C TYR A 184 3.65 3.44 -0.24
N ILE A 185 3.90 4.72 0.06
CA ILE A 185 3.97 5.34 1.40
C ILE A 185 4.99 4.73 2.38
N SER A 186 5.80 3.75 1.97
CA SER A 186 6.92 3.22 2.77
C SER A 186 8.03 2.64 1.90
N ILE A 187 9.26 2.60 2.40
CA ILE A 187 10.38 1.98 1.70
C ILE A 187 10.20 0.47 1.52
N ALA A 188 9.59 -0.19 2.52
CA ALA A 188 9.35 -1.63 2.49
C ALA A 188 8.34 -2.03 1.40
N SER A 189 7.29 -1.23 1.23
CA SER A 189 6.31 -1.44 0.15
C SER A 189 6.90 -1.11 -1.21
N CYS A 190 7.76 -0.08 -1.32
CA CYS A 190 8.52 0.18 -2.53
C CYS A 190 9.43 -1.01 -2.89
N ALA A 191 10.21 -1.52 -1.94
CA ALA A 191 11.08 -2.68 -2.15
C ALA A 191 10.29 -3.95 -2.55
N TYR A 192 9.12 -4.17 -1.95
CA TYR A 192 8.21 -5.24 -2.34
C TYR A 192 7.73 -5.07 -3.79
N ALA A 193 7.33 -3.86 -4.18
CA ALA A 193 6.96 -3.53 -5.56
C ALA A 193 8.13 -3.75 -6.52
N THR A 194 9.35 -3.35 -6.16
CA THR A 194 10.58 -3.58 -6.94
C THR A 194 10.82 -5.06 -7.17
N LYS A 195 10.69 -5.88 -6.12
CA LYS A 195 10.85 -7.34 -6.22
C LYS A 195 9.83 -7.96 -7.17
N HIS A 196 8.57 -7.51 -7.10
CA HIS A 196 7.55 -7.98 -8.03
C HIS A 196 7.85 -7.53 -9.45
N TYR A 197 8.19 -6.26 -9.64
CA TYR A 197 8.53 -5.71 -10.95
C TYR A 197 9.71 -6.44 -11.59
N SER A 198 10.78 -6.72 -10.83
CA SER A 198 11.95 -7.47 -11.33
C SER A 198 11.65 -8.91 -11.69
N THR A 199 10.66 -9.53 -11.05
CA THR A 199 10.23 -10.91 -11.37
C THR A 199 9.58 -11.01 -12.75
N TYR A 200 8.84 -9.96 -13.16
CA TYR A 200 8.13 -9.94 -14.45
C TYR A 200 8.87 -9.18 -15.55
N PHE A 201 9.74 -8.25 -15.18
CA PHE A 201 10.54 -7.43 -16.09
C PHE A 201 12.03 -7.46 -15.73
N PRO A 202 12.65 -8.65 -15.70
CA PRO A 202 14.05 -8.83 -15.33
C PRO A 202 15.00 -8.03 -16.23
N SER A 203 14.65 -7.76 -17.49
CA SER A 203 15.49 -6.96 -18.40
C SER A 203 15.75 -5.54 -17.89
N LYS A 204 14.88 -5.02 -17.01
CA LYS A 204 15.01 -3.69 -16.40
C LYS A 204 16.02 -3.64 -15.26
N PHE A 205 16.50 -4.79 -14.79
CA PHE A 205 17.39 -4.92 -13.63
C PHE A 205 18.74 -5.55 -13.98
N ILE A 206 18.92 -6.03 -15.20
CA ILE A 206 20.15 -6.68 -15.65
C ILE A 206 21.06 -5.64 -16.33
N LEU A 207 22.30 -5.51 -15.84
CA LEU A 207 23.35 -4.75 -16.51
C LEU A 207 23.68 -5.41 -17.85
N GLU A 208 24.00 -4.64 -18.89
CA GLU A 208 24.27 -5.19 -20.22
C GLU A 208 25.37 -6.27 -20.24
N SER A 209 26.30 -6.23 -19.28
CA SER A 209 27.37 -7.20 -19.06
C SER A 209 26.89 -8.57 -18.56
N ASP A 210 25.72 -8.62 -17.93
CA ASP A 210 25.19 -9.79 -17.22
C ASP A 210 23.98 -10.39 -17.92
N LYS A 211 23.79 -10.07 -19.22
CA LYS A 211 22.76 -10.66 -20.11
C LYS A 211 23.00 -12.16 -20.29
N GLN A 212 22.81 -12.93 -19.24
CA GLN A 212 22.61 -14.36 -19.33
C GLN A 212 21.17 -14.57 -19.79
N THR A 213 21.02 -15.37 -20.85
CA THR A 213 19.81 -15.63 -21.66
C THR A 213 18.64 -16.28 -20.89
N TYR A 214 18.66 -16.27 -19.56
CA TYR A 214 17.80 -17.09 -18.71
C TYR A 214 16.45 -16.48 -18.37
N TYR A 215 16.26 -15.16 -18.53
CA TYR A 215 15.02 -14.50 -18.14
C TYR A 215 14.58 -13.46 -19.16
N SER A 216 13.41 -13.68 -19.77
CA SER A 216 12.74 -12.71 -20.64
C SER A 216 11.64 -11.98 -19.87
N ASP A 217 11.41 -10.73 -20.22
CA ASP A 217 10.23 -10.00 -19.73
C ASP A 217 8.94 -10.72 -20.10
N ILE A 218 7.90 -10.54 -19.28
CA ILE A 218 6.56 -11.01 -19.60
C ILE A 218 6.07 -10.36 -20.89
N ASP A 219 5.70 -11.19 -21.87
CA ASP A 219 5.00 -10.76 -23.06
C ASP A 219 3.49 -10.76 -22.78
N ILE A 220 2.94 -9.55 -22.63
CA ILE A 220 1.51 -9.37 -22.38
C ILE A 220 0.66 -9.90 -23.55
N LYS A 221 1.21 -10.21 -24.72
CA LYS A 221 0.47 -10.82 -25.85
C LYS A 221 0.62 -12.33 -25.92
N ALA A 222 1.57 -12.93 -25.19
CA ALA A 222 1.81 -14.36 -25.23
C ALA A 222 0.70 -15.17 -24.55
N ASP A 223 0.56 -16.42 -25.00
CA ASP A 223 -0.29 -17.40 -24.35
C ASP A 223 0.49 -18.16 -23.27
N TYR A 224 0.11 -17.90 -22.02
CA TYR A 224 0.66 -18.56 -20.83
C TYR A 224 -0.28 -19.64 -20.28
N SER A 225 -1.31 -20.05 -21.02
CA SER A 225 -2.14 -21.16 -20.61
C SER A 225 -1.26 -22.40 -20.39
N ASN A 226 -1.37 -22.98 -19.19
CA ASN A 226 -0.69 -24.22 -18.82
C ASN A 226 -1.76 -25.31 -18.68
N PRO A 227 -2.25 -25.87 -19.80
CA PRO A 227 -3.25 -26.92 -19.72
C PRO A 227 -2.62 -28.14 -19.05
N ASN A 228 -3.16 -28.54 -17.90
CA ASN A 228 -2.83 -29.83 -17.32
C ASN A 228 -3.23 -30.92 -18.36
N PRO A 229 -2.29 -31.69 -18.90
CA PRO A 229 -2.58 -32.65 -19.96
C PRO A 229 -3.55 -33.76 -19.51
N ASN A 230 -3.67 -33.97 -18.20
CA ASN A 230 -4.57 -34.94 -17.59
C ASN A 230 -5.91 -34.33 -17.15
N ALA A 231 -6.12 -33.01 -17.33
CA ALA A 231 -7.37 -32.37 -16.93
C ALA A 231 -8.53 -32.84 -17.80
N LYS A 232 -9.60 -33.30 -17.15
CA LYS A 232 -10.81 -33.74 -17.84
C LYS A 232 -11.51 -32.53 -18.47
N PRO A 233 -11.87 -32.58 -19.76
CA PRO A 233 -12.67 -31.54 -20.40
C PRO A 233 -13.96 -31.29 -19.61
N PHE A 234 -14.32 -30.03 -19.47
CA PHE A 234 -15.57 -29.65 -18.83
C PHE A 234 -16.74 -30.08 -19.71
N VAL A 235 -17.71 -30.79 -19.14
CA VAL A 235 -18.95 -31.16 -19.83
C VAL A 235 -20.10 -30.42 -19.18
N LEU A 236 -20.77 -29.55 -19.94
CA LEU A 236 -21.91 -28.80 -19.43
C LEU A 236 -23.12 -29.72 -19.25
N THR A 237 -23.59 -29.89 -18.01
CA THR A 237 -24.83 -30.61 -17.71
C THR A 237 -26.02 -29.65 -17.69
N ALA A 238 -27.22 -30.15 -18.02
CA ALA A 238 -28.43 -29.34 -18.01
C ALA A 238 -28.72 -28.76 -16.61
N GLY A 239 -28.46 -29.54 -15.54
CA GLY A 239 -28.61 -29.07 -14.16
C GLY A 239 -27.64 -27.94 -13.80
N TYR A 240 -26.38 -28.06 -14.21
CA TYR A 240 -25.39 -26.99 -14.02
C TYR A 240 -25.81 -25.72 -14.76
N TRP A 241 -26.25 -25.86 -16.03
CA TRP A 241 -26.70 -24.74 -16.84
C TRP A 241 -27.92 -24.03 -16.25
N LYS A 242 -28.95 -24.77 -15.84
CA LYS A 242 -30.14 -24.21 -15.18
C LYS A 242 -29.76 -23.41 -13.93
N ASN A 243 -28.81 -23.91 -13.12
CA ASN A 243 -28.34 -23.18 -11.96
C ASN A 243 -27.58 -21.89 -12.34
N LYS A 244 -26.76 -21.94 -13.40
CA LYS A 244 -26.07 -20.74 -13.92
C LYS A 244 -27.05 -19.68 -14.41
N CYS A 245 -28.05 -20.04 -15.21
CA CYS A 245 -29.11 -19.11 -15.65
C CYS A 245 -29.81 -18.43 -14.47
N TYR A 246 -30.13 -19.20 -13.42
CA TYR A 246 -30.71 -18.64 -12.20
C TYR A 246 -29.79 -17.59 -11.56
N HIS A 247 -28.51 -17.91 -11.40
CA HIS A 247 -27.54 -16.98 -10.83
C HIS A 247 -27.28 -15.73 -11.69
N TYR A 248 -27.27 -15.85 -13.02
CA TYR A 248 -27.13 -14.71 -13.93
C TYR A 248 -28.34 -13.78 -13.82
N LYS A 249 -29.55 -14.34 -13.83
CA LYS A 249 -30.78 -13.58 -13.64
C LYS A 249 -30.80 -12.83 -12.30
N GLN A 250 -30.36 -13.48 -11.22
CA GLN A 250 -30.27 -12.85 -9.89
C GLN A 250 -29.23 -11.72 -9.85
N GLN A 251 -28.09 -11.89 -10.52
CA GLN A 251 -27.07 -10.83 -10.61
C GLN A 251 -27.60 -9.61 -11.36
N ASP A 252 -28.27 -9.83 -12.49
CA ASP A 252 -28.85 -8.75 -13.29
C ASP A 252 -30.00 -8.05 -12.57
N TYR A 253 -30.87 -8.81 -11.91
CA TYR A 253 -31.93 -8.26 -11.06
C TYR A 253 -31.37 -7.36 -9.96
N LYS A 254 -30.36 -7.83 -9.21
CA LYS A 254 -29.75 -7.05 -8.12
C LYS A 254 -29.07 -5.76 -8.60
N ALA A 255 -28.62 -5.74 -9.84
CA ALA A 255 -27.99 -4.58 -10.45
C ALA A 255 -28.98 -3.70 -11.25
N GLY A 256 -30.29 -3.99 -11.19
CA GLY A 256 -31.33 -3.20 -11.87
C GLY A 256 -31.39 -3.37 -13.39
N ARG A 257 -30.79 -4.43 -13.94
CA ARG A 257 -30.80 -4.71 -15.39
C ARG A 257 -32.04 -5.48 -15.83
N GLU A 258 -32.39 -5.37 -17.12
CA GLU A 258 -33.49 -6.12 -17.73
C GLU A 258 -33.27 -7.64 -17.58
N THR A 259 -34.27 -8.39 -17.10
CA THR A 259 -34.12 -9.84 -16.85
C THR A 259 -34.96 -10.74 -17.75
N GLU A 260 -35.77 -10.17 -18.63
CA GLU A 260 -36.65 -10.94 -19.53
C GLU A 260 -35.88 -11.55 -20.69
N LYS A 261 -34.88 -10.82 -21.22
CA LYS A 261 -34.04 -11.28 -22.34
C LYS A 261 -32.80 -12.06 -21.90
N ASN A 262 -32.75 -12.47 -20.64
CA ASN A 262 -31.61 -13.16 -20.06
C ASN A 262 -31.46 -14.56 -20.68
N VAL A 263 -30.26 -15.14 -20.61
CA VAL A 263 -30.05 -16.54 -20.98
C VAL A 263 -30.92 -17.48 -20.15
N THR A 264 -31.47 -18.51 -20.79
CA THR A 264 -32.44 -19.43 -20.19
C THR A 264 -31.97 -20.88 -20.25
N ALA A 265 -32.69 -21.77 -19.56
CA ALA A 265 -32.43 -23.21 -19.62
C ALA A 265 -32.56 -23.77 -21.05
N ASP A 266 -33.38 -23.15 -21.90
CA ASP A 266 -33.61 -23.56 -23.28
C ASP A 266 -32.40 -23.31 -24.19
N ASP A 267 -31.46 -22.44 -23.76
CA ASP A 267 -30.22 -22.17 -24.46
C ASP A 267 -29.13 -23.25 -24.24
N TYR A 268 -29.46 -24.34 -23.54
CA TYR A 268 -28.53 -25.39 -23.13
C TYR A 268 -27.68 -25.93 -24.28
N ASP A 269 -28.31 -26.36 -25.38
CA ASP A 269 -27.58 -26.99 -26.49
C ASP A 269 -26.63 -26.03 -27.18
N TYR A 270 -27.01 -24.75 -27.26
CA TYR A 270 -26.16 -23.69 -27.79
C TYR A 270 -24.91 -23.52 -26.92
N TYR A 271 -25.08 -23.33 -25.61
CA TYR A 271 -23.96 -23.08 -24.70
C TYR A 271 -23.10 -24.31 -24.43
N LYS A 272 -23.69 -25.51 -24.47
CA LYS A 272 -22.93 -26.76 -24.43
C LYS A 272 -21.95 -26.82 -25.60
N ARG A 273 -22.44 -26.61 -26.83
CA ARG A 273 -21.60 -26.59 -28.03
C ARG A 273 -20.57 -25.45 -27.99
N LEU A 274 -20.98 -24.28 -27.51
CA LEU A 274 -20.08 -23.14 -27.35
C LEU A 274 -18.90 -23.50 -26.45
N PHE A 275 -19.15 -24.00 -25.25
CA PHE A 275 -18.08 -24.35 -24.30
C PHE A 275 -17.23 -25.54 -24.76
N GLU A 276 -17.81 -26.52 -25.48
CA GLU A 276 -17.04 -27.65 -26.03
C GLU A 276 -16.05 -27.20 -27.12
N THR A 277 -16.48 -26.27 -27.98
CA THR A 277 -15.69 -25.86 -29.17
C THR A 277 -14.79 -24.66 -28.90
N SER A 278 -15.18 -23.77 -28.00
CA SER A 278 -14.47 -22.53 -27.74
C SER A 278 -13.36 -22.69 -26.69
N VAL A 279 -12.75 -21.55 -26.36
CA VAL A 279 -11.86 -21.35 -25.22
C VAL A 279 -12.34 -20.14 -24.43
N CYS A 280 -11.78 -19.92 -23.25
CA CYS A 280 -11.99 -18.67 -22.52
C CYS A 280 -11.59 -17.47 -23.38
N SER A 281 -12.49 -16.49 -23.53
CA SER A 281 -12.26 -15.25 -24.26
C SER A 281 -11.09 -14.43 -23.71
N ILE A 282 -10.87 -14.50 -22.39
CA ILE A 282 -9.86 -13.73 -21.66
C ILE A 282 -8.49 -14.44 -21.63
N CYS A 283 -8.42 -15.66 -21.11
CA CYS A 283 -7.15 -16.37 -20.92
C CYS A 283 -6.80 -17.40 -22.00
N LYS A 284 -7.68 -17.61 -22.99
CA LYS A 284 -7.53 -18.59 -24.08
C LYS A 284 -7.42 -20.07 -23.65
N ALA A 285 -7.50 -20.37 -22.35
CA ALA A 285 -7.51 -21.75 -21.86
C ALA A 285 -8.82 -22.48 -22.21
N LYS A 286 -8.71 -23.79 -22.43
CA LYS A 286 -9.85 -24.71 -22.53
C LYS A 286 -10.57 -24.85 -21.19
N PHE A 287 -11.86 -25.17 -21.25
CA PHE A 287 -12.66 -25.40 -20.06
C PHE A 287 -12.46 -26.82 -19.54
N THR A 288 -12.17 -26.95 -18.25
CA THR A 288 -11.96 -28.21 -17.54
C THR A 288 -12.77 -28.21 -16.25
N TYR A 289 -12.87 -29.34 -15.55
CA TYR A 289 -13.52 -29.34 -14.24
C TYR A 289 -12.79 -28.47 -13.20
N ASP A 290 -11.47 -28.31 -13.34
CA ASP A 290 -10.66 -27.40 -12.50
C ASP A 290 -10.74 -25.93 -12.97
N ASN A 291 -11.18 -25.71 -14.21
CA ASN A 291 -11.35 -24.39 -14.82
C ASN A 291 -12.73 -24.29 -15.52
N PRO A 292 -13.82 -24.28 -14.74
CA PRO A 292 -15.17 -24.38 -15.28
C PRO A 292 -15.55 -23.13 -16.09
N SER A 293 -16.46 -23.32 -17.04
CA SER A 293 -16.97 -22.24 -17.89
C SER A 293 -17.96 -21.32 -17.16
N SER A 294 -18.07 -20.11 -17.69
CA SER A 294 -19.00 -19.05 -17.29
C SER A 294 -19.24 -18.11 -18.48
N LEU A 295 -20.17 -17.19 -18.33
CA LEU A 295 -20.42 -16.08 -19.25
C LEU A 295 -19.89 -14.78 -18.65
N ASP A 296 -19.00 -14.13 -19.38
CA ASP A 296 -18.51 -12.78 -19.10
C ASP A 296 -19.28 -11.79 -19.97
N ARG A 297 -19.71 -10.67 -19.40
CA ARG A 297 -20.48 -9.65 -20.12
C ARG A 297 -19.52 -8.68 -20.79
N GLN A 298 -19.76 -8.38 -22.05
CA GLN A 298 -18.99 -7.40 -22.81
C GLN A 298 -19.32 -5.98 -22.33
N ASP A 299 -20.61 -5.72 -22.10
CA ASP A 299 -21.11 -4.51 -21.46
C ASP A 299 -21.74 -4.87 -20.10
N ASN A 300 -21.19 -4.30 -19.03
CA ASN A 300 -21.64 -4.54 -17.66
C ASN A 300 -22.97 -3.84 -17.32
N GLU A 301 -23.42 -2.90 -18.14
CA GLU A 301 -24.73 -2.25 -18.03
C GLU A 301 -25.84 -3.08 -18.70
N LEU A 302 -25.48 -4.00 -19.60
CA LEU A 302 -26.41 -4.88 -20.28
C LEU A 302 -26.55 -6.23 -19.57
N PRO A 303 -27.71 -6.90 -19.69
CA PRO A 303 -27.93 -8.20 -19.05
C PRO A 303 -27.16 -9.33 -19.76
N HIS A 304 -27.16 -10.51 -19.15
CA HIS A 304 -26.56 -11.70 -19.77
C HIS A 304 -27.45 -12.19 -20.92
N THR A 305 -27.12 -11.79 -22.14
CA THR A 305 -27.76 -12.24 -23.38
C THR A 305 -26.75 -12.98 -24.26
N LYS A 306 -27.21 -13.67 -25.31
CA LYS A 306 -26.31 -14.34 -26.27
C LYS A 306 -25.34 -13.36 -26.95
N ASP A 307 -25.82 -12.15 -27.26
CA ASP A 307 -25.03 -11.15 -27.98
C ASP A 307 -24.09 -10.37 -27.03
N ASN A 308 -24.44 -10.26 -25.75
CA ASN A 308 -23.63 -9.52 -24.78
C ASN A 308 -22.63 -10.42 -24.02
N CYS A 309 -22.67 -11.74 -24.17
CA CYS A 309 -21.83 -12.64 -23.39
C CYS A 309 -20.79 -13.40 -24.20
N LEU A 310 -19.57 -13.46 -23.66
CA LEU A 310 -18.49 -14.30 -24.17
C LEU A 310 -18.20 -15.47 -23.21
N PRO A 311 -17.78 -16.64 -23.73
CA PRO A 311 -17.41 -17.76 -22.89
C PRO A 311 -16.11 -17.44 -22.14
N ALA A 312 -16.15 -17.43 -20.81
CA ALA A 312 -15.00 -17.12 -19.96
C ALA A 312 -14.85 -18.13 -18.83
N CYS A 313 -13.62 -18.32 -18.37
CA CYS A 313 -13.37 -19.19 -17.23
C CYS A 313 -13.87 -18.51 -15.94
N VAL A 314 -14.42 -19.28 -14.98
CA VAL A 314 -14.96 -18.68 -13.74
C VAL A 314 -13.92 -17.80 -13.03
N SER A 315 -12.67 -18.27 -12.95
CA SER A 315 -11.60 -17.49 -12.29
C SER A 315 -11.26 -16.19 -13.04
N CYS A 316 -11.32 -16.21 -14.37
CA CYS A 316 -11.08 -15.05 -15.22
C CYS A 316 -12.19 -14.01 -15.05
N ASN A 317 -13.44 -14.46 -15.04
CA ASN A 317 -14.62 -13.62 -14.89
C ASN A 317 -14.66 -12.94 -13.51
N ILE A 318 -14.27 -13.67 -12.44
CA ILE A 318 -14.11 -13.11 -11.09
C ILE A 318 -12.99 -12.04 -11.06
N GLU A 319 -11.85 -12.31 -11.71
CA GLU A 319 -10.73 -11.36 -11.71
C GLU A 319 -11.00 -10.12 -12.59
N HIS A 320 -11.78 -10.29 -13.66
CA HIS A 320 -12.24 -9.22 -14.53
C HIS A 320 -13.29 -8.35 -13.82
N ALA A 321 -14.36 -8.96 -13.32
CA ALA A 321 -15.46 -8.25 -12.65
C ALA A 321 -15.87 -6.98 -13.43
N ASN A 322 -15.97 -5.84 -12.74
CA ASN A 322 -16.21 -4.53 -13.34
C ASN A 322 -14.92 -3.69 -13.43
N ARG A 323 -13.73 -4.32 -13.41
CA ARG A 323 -12.44 -3.62 -13.45
C ARG A 323 -12.11 -3.21 -14.89
N ASP A 324 -11.16 -2.29 -15.04
CA ASP A 324 -10.62 -1.94 -16.35
C ASP A 324 -10.12 -3.21 -17.10
N PRO A 325 -10.55 -3.43 -18.36
CA PRO A 325 -10.20 -4.64 -19.10
C PRO A 325 -8.70 -4.85 -19.28
N LYS A 326 -7.90 -3.78 -19.41
CA LYS A 326 -6.45 -3.87 -19.56
C LYS A 326 -5.80 -4.28 -18.23
N ILE A 327 -6.23 -3.69 -17.11
CA ILE A 327 -5.75 -4.05 -15.77
C ILE A 327 -6.10 -5.51 -15.46
N ALA A 328 -7.34 -5.92 -15.69
CA ALA A 328 -7.79 -7.30 -15.47
C ALA A 328 -7.01 -8.30 -16.34
N SER A 329 -6.88 -8.01 -17.63
CA SER A 329 -6.08 -8.83 -18.55
C SER A 329 -4.63 -8.97 -18.08
N LEU A 330 -4.00 -7.87 -17.65
CA LEU A 330 -2.62 -7.89 -17.16
C LEU A 330 -2.49 -8.80 -15.93
N ARG A 331 -3.36 -8.65 -14.93
CA ARG A 331 -3.34 -9.48 -13.72
C ARG A 331 -3.50 -10.97 -14.01
N ILE A 332 -4.44 -11.31 -14.91
CA ILE A 332 -4.66 -12.71 -15.33
C ILE A 332 -3.40 -13.27 -16.00
N LYS A 333 -2.76 -12.49 -16.88
CA LYS A 333 -1.52 -12.92 -17.56
C LYS A 333 -0.34 -13.06 -16.62
N MET A 334 -0.15 -12.12 -15.69
CA MET A 334 0.89 -12.23 -14.66
C MET A 334 0.70 -13.49 -13.80
N ARG A 335 -0.54 -13.81 -13.44
CA ARG A 335 -0.87 -15.05 -12.73
C ARG A 335 -0.53 -16.30 -13.54
N LEU A 336 -0.91 -16.34 -14.81
CA LEU A 336 -0.63 -17.49 -15.68
C LEU A 336 0.88 -17.66 -15.91
N TYR A 337 1.60 -16.56 -16.13
CA TYR A 337 3.06 -16.53 -16.21
C TYR A 337 3.68 -17.11 -14.93
N ALA A 338 3.25 -16.63 -13.76
CA ALA A 338 3.73 -17.13 -12.48
C ALA A 338 3.49 -18.64 -12.32
N ILE A 339 2.31 -19.14 -12.66
CA ILE A 339 2.00 -20.58 -12.62
C ILE A 339 2.90 -21.37 -13.59
N LYS A 340 3.05 -20.92 -14.84
CA LYS A 340 3.84 -21.60 -15.87
C LYS A 340 5.32 -21.72 -15.48
N HIS A 341 5.85 -20.69 -14.83
CA HIS A 341 7.26 -20.59 -14.44
C HIS A 341 7.51 -20.95 -12.97
N ASN A 342 6.51 -21.47 -12.25
CA ASN A 342 6.59 -21.82 -10.83
C ASN A 342 7.08 -20.67 -9.93
N LEU A 343 6.67 -19.43 -10.25
CA LEU A 343 7.03 -18.25 -9.47
C LEU A 343 6.18 -18.17 -8.20
N THR A 344 6.78 -17.67 -7.13
CA THR A 344 6.08 -17.49 -5.86
C THR A 344 4.93 -16.51 -6.02
N MET A 345 3.73 -16.95 -5.66
CA MET A 345 2.52 -16.14 -5.63
C MET A 345 2.05 -15.90 -4.19
N THR A 346 1.23 -14.87 -4.01
CA THR A 346 0.54 -14.64 -2.72
C THR A 346 -0.32 -15.86 -2.39
N ILE A 347 -0.11 -16.42 -1.19
CA ILE A 347 -0.88 -17.56 -0.71
C ILE A 347 -2.31 -17.08 -0.45
N SER A 348 -3.26 -17.60 -1.23
CA SER A 348 -4.69 -17.28 -1.13
C SER A 348 -5.55 -18.46 -0.69
N ASP A 349 -4.98 -19.68 -0.65
CA ASP A 349 -5.64 -20.87 -0.10
C ASP A 349 -5.23 -21.04 1.36
N GLU A 350 -6.23 -21.01 2.25
CA GLU A 350 -6.05 -21.14 3.70
C GLU A 350 -5.36 -22.46 4.09
N ARG A 351 -5.61 -23.55 3.36
CA ARG A 351 -4.97 -24.85 3.64
C ARG A 351 -3.50 -24.83 3.30
N ILE A 352 -3.13 -24.22 2.17
CA ILE A 352 -1.73 -24.04 1.78
C ILE A 352 -1.02 -23.14 2.80
N TYR A 353 -1.69 -22.08 3.24
CA TYR A 353 -1.17 -21.22 4.31
C TYR A 353 -0.92 -22.02 5.60
N LYS A 354 -1.88 -22.84 6.04
CA LYS A 354 -1.75 -23.70 7.22
C LYS A 354 -0.61 -24.71 7.07
N LEU A 355 -0.47 -25.35 5.92
CA LEU A 355 0.62 -26.29 5.64
C LEU A 355 1.99 -25.60 5.69
N LEU A 356 2.14 -24.44 5.04
CA LEU A 356 3.40 -23.70 5.05
C LEU A 356 3.72 -23.18 6.46
N ARG A 357 2.69 -22.82 7.24
CA ARG A 357 2.81 -22.40 8.64
C ARG A 357 3.34 -23.52 9.54
N GLU A 358 2.93 -24.78 9.32
CA GLU A 358 3.45 -25.92 10.09
C GLU A 358 4.97 -26.05 10.00
N CYS A 359 5.58 -25.58 8.91
CA CYS A 359 7.02 -25.58 8.71
C CYS A 359 7.75 -24.35 9.30
N ILE A 360 7.03 -23.37 9.84
CA ILE A 360 7.63 -22.17 10.47
C ILE A 360 8.02 -22.50 11.92
N THR A 361 9.31 -22.72 12.16
CA THR A 361 9.85 -23.15 13.47
C THR A 361 10.59 -22.06 14.27
N SER A 362 10.49 -20.78 13.87
CA SER A 362 11.17 -19.67 14.57
C SER A 362 10.23 -18.80 15.42
N GLY A 363 10.70 -18.39 16.61
CA GLY A 363 9.86 -17.79 17.66
C GLY A 363 9.11 -16.51 17.26
N LEU A 364 9.76 -15.56 16.60
CA LEU A 364 9.11 -14.31 16.14
C LEU A 364 8.11 -14.57 15.01
N ALA A 365 8.45 -15.42 14.04
CA ALA A 365 7.57 -15.75 12.93
C ALA A 365 6.33 -16.53 13.40
N ALA A 366 6.49 -17.41 14.40
CA ALA A 366 5.37 -18.12 15.03
C ALA A 366 4.38 -17.17 15.75
N VAL A 367 4.88 -16.05 16.31
CA VAL A 367 4.05 -15.01 16.93
C VAL A 367 3.30 -14.18 15.88
N PHE A 368 3.99 -13.70 14.84
CA PHE A 368 3.36 -12.91 13.76
C PHE A 368 2.32 -13.69 12.95
N HIS A 369 2.46 -15.01 12.87
CA HIS A 369 1.52 -15.90 12.21
C HIS A 369 0.61 -16.64 13.21
N ARG A 370 0.33 -16.07 14.39
CA ARG A 370 -0.73 -16.62 15.27
C ARG A 370 -2.10 -16.42 14.64
N GLU A 371 -2.78 -17.54 14.44
CA GLU A 371 -4.20 -17.55 14.09
C GLU A 371 -4.99 -17.12 15.33
N ASN A 372 -5.70 -15.98 15.26
CA ASN A 372 -6.55 -15.48 16.33
C ASN A 372 -8.01 -15.65 15.90
N ILE A 373 -8.67 -16.67 16.44
CA ILE A 373 -10.07 -17.01 16.16
C ILE A 373 -10.91 -16.65 17.39
N ALA A 374 -11.93 -15.82 17.17
CA ALA A 374 -12.88 -15.43 18.20
C ALA A 374 -13.48 -16.66 18.91
N GLY A 375 -13.49 -16.64 20.24
CA GLY A 375 -14.02 -17.70 21.09
C GLY A 375 -13.22 -19.01 21.11
N LYS A 376 -12.13 -19.14 20.34
CA LYS A 376 -11.32 -20.37 20.26
C LYS A 376 -9.86 -20.19 20.67
N THR A 377 -9.26 -19.05 20.35
CA THR A 377 -7.85 -18.79 20.63
C THR A 377 -7.72 -17.82 21.79
N HIS A 378 -6.82 -18.11 22.74
CA HIS A 378 -6.58 -17.28 23.91
C HIS A 378 -5.34 -16.42 23.68
N ILE A 379 -5.44 -15.13 23.99
CA ILE A 379 -4.27 -14.26 24.13
C ILE A 379 -3.92 -14.24 25.62
N ASN A 380 -2.68 -14.61 25.93
CA ASN A 380 -2.14 -14.50 27.27
C ASN A 380 -1.59 -13.09 27.42
N GLU A 381 -2.30 -12.23 28.14
CA GLU A 381 -1.75 -10.94 28.58
C GLU A 381 -1.05 -11.17 29.93
N LEU A 382 0.18 -10.69 30.09
CA LEU A 382 0.90 -10.81 31.34
C LEU A 382 0.58 -9.59 32.20
N THR A 383 -0.20 -9.78 33.25
CA THR A 383 -0.44 -8.75 34.27
C THR A 383 0.53 -8.94 35.41
N TYR A 384 1.23 -7.87 35.80
CA TYR A 384 2.08 -7.89 36.99
C TYR A 384 1.20 -7.79 38.24
N ASP A 385 1.28 -8.79 39.11
CA ASP A 385 0.62 -8.76 40.41
C ASP A 385 1.57 -8.18 41.46
N GLU A 386 1.27 -6.97 41.91
CA GLU A 386 2.05 -6.26 42.93
C GLU A 386 2.10 -7.00 44.27
N TYR A 387 1.07 -7.79 44.60
CA TYR A 387 1.01 -8.51 45.88
C TYR A 387 1.91 -9.75 45.90
N SER A 388 1.98 -10.49 44.79
CA SER A 388 2.84 -11.67 44.68
C SER A 388 4.21 -11.40 44.04
N ASN A 389 4.44 -10.17 43.56
CA ASN A 389 5.64 -9.74 42.83
C ASN A 389 5.96 -10.67 41.65
N LYS A 390 4.92 -11.09 40.91
CA LYS A 390 5.02 -12.04 39.79
C LYS A 390 4.15 -11.60 38.63
N SER A 391 4.60 -11.91 37.41
CA SER A 391 3.78 -11.79 36.21
C SER A 391 2.83 -12.99 36.12
N ILE A 392 1.51 -12.74 36.13
CA ILE A 392 0.47 -13.75 36.04
C ILE A 392 -0.14 -13.71 34.63
N PRO A 393 -0.28 -14.87 33.94
CA PRO A 393 -0.95 -14.92 32.65
C PRO A 393 -2.48 -14.80 32.84
N GLN A 394 -3.08 -13.79 32.21
CA GLN A 394 -4.53 -13.61 32.10
C GLN A 394 -4.99 -14.05 30.70
N PHE A 395 -6.04 -14.87 30.64
CA PHE A 395 -6.60 -15.37 29.38
C PHE A 395 -7.72 -14.44 28.91
N ILE A 396 -7.54 -13.79 27.75
CA ILE A 396 -8.59 -12.98 27.12
C ILE A 396 -9.22 -13.78 25.98
N PHE A 397 -10.55 -13.83 25.98
CA PHE A 397 -11.35 -14.38 24.88
C PHE A 397 -11.71 -13.26 23.90
N ILE A 398 -11.34 -13.44 22.63
CA ILE A 398 -11.77 -12.51 21.58
C ILE A 398 -13.26 -12.81 21.28
N SER A 399 -14.13 -11.83 21.51
CA SER A 399 -15.54 -11.85 21.07
C SER A 399 -15.70 -10.80 19.97
N GLN A 400 -16.24 -11.19 18.82
CA GLN A 400 -16.78 -10.24 17.84
C GLN A 400 -18.28 -10.05 18.08
N LYS A 401 -18.76 -8.81 18.00
CA LYS A 401 -20.16 -8.48 17.76
C LYS A 401 -20.41 -8.38 16.26
#